data_AF-A0A257CL91-F1
#
_entry.id   AF-A0A257CL91-F1
#
_cell.length_a   1.000
_cell.length_b   1.000
_cell.length_c   1.000
_cell.angle_alpha   90.00
_cell.angle_beta   90.00
_cell.angle_gamma   90.00
#
_symmetry.space_group_name_H-M   'P 1'
#
loop_
_entity.id
_entity.type
_entity.pdbx_description
1 polymer ?
#
loop_
_entity_poly.entity_id
_entity_poly.type
_entity_poly.pdbx_seq_one_letter_code
_entity_poly.pdbx_strand_id
1 'polypeptide(L)'
;MTALPTMTPTPHPPRSNKAARRSHLPARQWPALAAAVLLNLGLNLGLSAAVHAAEPPAINLIGPWTVTDFEGRTALTGAQVVVPKPAQPRVPASRVTATQASGTVGLQFKDSWIAQLRLEDGPPLDLRPYLAEGTLEMDIDVREMANGGLKFKMNCASEHCERKVPWLPEARAVAGKGWRHVALALRCFVREGDDFSRVPVPFTLEGTGTGEVALRQVHIVARGQANAACPDYRTQSVTPMPLQESWAMNWWMPRHEKKLTEIRAHRAAGREVKLVFIGDSITEGWENAGQAAWQAHFARHNAVALGYGGDRTENVLWRLQNGELDGMTPQVIVLMIGTNNTGDRQEDPRTTAAGIRRLLTEIQTRQPATQVLLLAIYPREQQAGGPLRAINDQVNALIAPMADGRRVHFLNINRHLMQADGSLSADVMPDWLHLSPAGYERVAQAIEPVIEQLLAR
;
A
#
# COMPACT_ATOMS: atom_id res chain seq x y z
N MET A 1 35.58 -66.35 29.52
CA MET A 1 34.46 -66.61 30.45
C MET A 1 33.28 -65.77 29.99
N THR A 2 32.09 -66.39 29.79
CA THR A 2 30.75 -65.78 29.65
C THR A 2 30.63 -64.46 28.82
N ALA A 3 30.44 -64.49 27.49
CA ALA A 3 29.20 -64.77 26.72
C ALA A 3 28.14 -63.63 26.80
N LEU A 4 27.80 -62.85 25.75
CA LEU A 4 27.23 -63.12 24.39
C LEU A 4 25.77 -63.63 24.40
N PRO A 5 24.95 -63.40 23.34
CA PRO A 5 24.66 -62.17 22.57
C PRO A 5 23.13 -62.02 22.25
N THR A 6 22.70 -61.04 21.46
CA THR A 6 21.36 -61.06 20.80
C THR A 6 21.40 -60.61 19.33
N MET A 7 20.79 -61.43 18.45
CA MET A 7 20.62 -61.18 17.02
C MET A 7 19.15 -60.88 16.67
N THR A 8 18.94 -60.25 15.50
CA THR A 8 17.68 -60.11 14.73
C THR A 8 17.48 -61.33 13.79
N PRO A 9 16.53 -61.41 12.81
CA PRO A 9 15.20 -60.77 12.58
C PRO A 9 14.04 -61.74 12.09
N THR A 10 12.81 -61.20 11.88
CA THR A 10 11.72 -61.67 10.92
C THR A 10 10.99 -63.02 11.17
N PRO A 11 9.83 -63.39 10.54
CA PRO A 11 9.13 -62.85 9.32
C PRO A 11 7.56 -62.72 9.33
N HIS A 12 6.98 -62.34 8.17
CA HIS A 12 5.55 -62.44 7.71
C HIS A 12 5.14 -63.90 7.32
N PRO A 13 3.97 -64.29 6.69
CA PRO A 13 2.78 -63.59 6.11
C PRO A 13 1.42 -64.25 6.58
N PRO A 14 0.29 -64.46 5.83
CA PRO A 14 -0.25 -63.89 4.56
C PRO A 14 -1.78 -63.51 4.50
N ARG A 15 -2.12 -62.73 3.45
CA ARG A 15 -3.38 -62.63 2.62
C ARG A 15 -4.69 -63.36 3.00
N SER A 16 -5.83 -62.68 2.76
CA SER A 16 -6.87 -63.24 1.87
C SER A 16 -7.63 -62.14 1.09
N ASN A 17 -8.12 -62.50 -0.10
CA ASN A 17 -8.82 -61.63 -1.06
C ASN A 17 -10.14 -62.33 -1.42
N LYS A 18 -11.28 -61.65 -1.46
CA LYS A 18 -12.45 -62.07 -2.27
C LYS A 18 -13.53 -60.99 -2.38
N ALA A 19 -14.18 -60.96 -3.53
CA ALA A 19 -15.09 -59.90 -3.96
C ALA A 19 -16.55 -60.38 -4.12
N ALA A 20 -17.43 -59.39 -4.30
CA ALA A 20 -18.77 -59.47 -4.91
C ALA A 20 -19.91 -60.15 -4.11
N ARG A 21 -20.98 -59.39 -3.84
CA ARG A 21 -22.17 -59.30 -4.74
C ARG A 21 -23.13 -58.18 -4.30
N ARG A 22 -23.96 -57.72 -5.24
CA ARG A 22 -25.11 -56.82 -5.01
C ARG A 22 -26.35 -57.65 -4.59
N SER A 23 -27.19 -57.11 -3.72
CA SER A 23 -28.63 -57.43 -3.65
C SER A 23 -29.41 -56.31 -2.91
N HIS A 24 -30.73 -56.31 -3.07
CA HIS A 24 -31.63 -55.19 -2.76
C HIS A 24 -32.08 -55.09 -1.28
N LEU A 25 -32.49 -53.87 -0.90
CA LEU A 25 -33.64 -53.44 -0.05
C LEU A 25 -34.40 -54.50 0.80
N PRO A 26 -34.84 -54.15 2.03
CA PRO A 26 -36.05 -53.32 2.16
C PRO A 26 -36.10 -52.29 3.31
N ALA A 27 -37.13 -51.43 3.27
CA ALA A 27 -37.43 -50.40 4.26
C ALA A 27 -38.53 -50.82 5.26
N ARG A 28 -38.49 -50.24 6.47
CA ARG A 28 -39.61 -50.11 7.45
C ARG A 28 -39.39 -48.79 8.21
N GLN A 29 -40.23 -47.75 8.10
CA GLN A 29 -41.60 -47.59 8.65
C GLN A 29 -41.69 -47.68 10.18
N TRP A 30 -41.92 -46.54 10.83
CA TRP A 30 -42.69 -46.35 12.08
C TRP A 30 -43.46 -44.99 11.99
N PRO A 31 -44.54 -44.76 12.75
CA PRO A 31 -45.78 -44.22 12.17
C PRO A 31 -46.08 -42.73 12.42
N ALA A 32 -47.08 -42.23 11.69
CA ALA A 32 -47.70 -40.93 11.91
C ALA A 32 -48.75 -40.97 13.05
N LEU A 33 -48.86 -39.87 13.80
CA LEU A 33 -50.03 -39.51 14.59
C LEU A 33 -50.46 -38.10 14.22
N ALA A 34 -51.69 -37.98 13.73
CA ALA A 34 -52.29 -36.70 13.39
C ALA A 34 -52.95 -36.06 14.62
N ALA A 35 -52.71 -34.77 14.83
CA ALA A 35 -53.50 -33.93 15.71
C ALA A 35 -54.01 -32.74 14.89
N ALA A 36 -55.32 -32.71 14.64
CA ALA A 36 -55.96 -31.56 14.00
C ALA A 36 -56.23 -30.47 15.05
N VAL A 37 -55.80 -29.24 14.77
CA VAL A 37 -56.27 -28.04 15.45
C VAL A 37 -56.67 -27.03 14.38
N LEU A 38 -57.81 -26.37 14.61
CA LEU A 38 -58.55 -25.58 13.64
C LEU A 38 -57.83 -24.29 13.21
N LEU A 39 -58.21 -23.81 12.02
CA LEU A 39 -57.88 -22.47 11.54
C LEU A 39 -58.21 -21.43 12.61
N ASN A 40 -57.26 -20.51 12.84
CA ASN A 40 -57.60 -19.18 13.33
C ASN A 40 -56.87 -18.15 12.46
N LEU A 41 -57.61 -17.55 11.52
CA LEU A 41 -57.12 -16.52 10.60
C LEU A 41 -56.98 -15.18 11.33
N GLY A 42 -55.97 -15.07 12.18
CA GLY A 42 -55.53 -13.80 12.73
C GLY A 42 -54.73 -13.03 11.68
N LEU A 43 -55.35 -12.05 11.00
CA LEU A 43 -54.61 -11.04 10.25
C LEU A 43 -53.78 -10.19 11.23
N ASN A 44 -52.56 -10.61 11.52
CA ASN A 44 -51.54 -9.69 12.01
C ASN A 44 -51.01 -8.88 10.82
N LEU A 45 -51.75 -7.83 10.47
CA LEU A 45 -51.21 -6.66 9.75
C LEU A 45 -50.25 -5.93 10.68
N GLY A 46 -49.13 -6.58 11.00
CA GLY A 46 -47.97 -5.95 11.56
C GLY A 46 -47.37 -5.03 10.52
N LEU A 47 -47.91 -3.82 10.40
CA LEU A 47 -47.09 -2.70 9.97
C LEU A 47 -45.98 -2.56 11.02
N SER A 48 -44.86 -3.25 10.78
CA SER A 48 -43.56 -2.68 11.12
C SER A 48 -43.48 -1.38 10.33
N ALA A 49 -43.99 -0.32 10.93
CA ALA A 49 -43.56 1.02 10.63
C ALA A 49 -42.06 1.02 10.92
N ALA A 50 -41.28 0.75 9.87
CA ALA A 50 -39.88 1.08 9.85
C ALA A 50 -39.84 2.56 10.16
N VAL A 51 -39.44 2.89 11.40
CA VAL A 51 -39.17 4.25 11.82
C VAL A 51 -37.98 4.67 10.96
N HIS A 52 -38.30 5.24 9.80
CA HIS A 52 -37.32 5.87 8.94
C HIS A 52 -36.80 7.04 9.76
N ALA A 53 -35.69 6.82 10.45
CA ALA A 53 -34.93 7.88 11.08
C ALA A 53 -34.75 8.96 10.01
N ALA A 54 -35.15 10.19 10.33
CA ALA A 54 -35.12 11.28 9.37
C ALA A 54 -33.71 11.37 8.77
N GLU A 55 -33.64 11.38 7.45
CA GLU A 55 -32.36 11.35 6.74
C GLU A 55 -31.51 12.55 7.18
N PRO A 56 -30.26 12.33 7.63
CA PRO A 56 -29.47 13.42 8.18
C PRO A 56 -29.19 14.48 7.09
N PRO A 57 -29.27 15.78 7.43
CA PRO A 57 -29.28 16.85 6.44
C PRO A 57 -27.95 16.93 5.69
N ALA A 58 -27.98 17.39 4.43
CA ALA A 58 -26.77 17.62 3.67
C ALA A 58 -25.83 18.61 4.39
N ILE A 59 -24.56 18.24 4.53
CA ILE A 59 -23.52 19.09 5.12
C ILE A 59 -22.83 19.86 4.00
N ASN A 60 -23.11 21.16 3.90
CA ASN A 60 -22.42 22.02 2.95
C ASN A 60 -21.01 22.35 3.47
N LEU A 61 -20.00 21.96 2.70
CA LEU A 61 -18.58 22.14 3.03
C LEU A 61 -18.08 23.47 2.46
N ILE A 62 -18.65 24.54 3.00
CA ILE A 62 -18.30 25.94 2.72
C ILE A 62 -17.09 26.33 3.59
N GLY A 63 -16.27 27.27 3.12
CA GLY A 63 -15.09 27.76 3.86
C GLY A 63 -15.40 28.35 5.25
N PRO A 64 -14.36 28.71 6.04
CA PRO A 64 -13.04 29.13 5.60
C PRO A 64 -12.15 28.01 5.04
N TRP A 65 -11.44 28.33 3.95
CA TRP A 65 -10.46 27.45 3.34
C TRP A 65 -9.07 27.77 3.87
N THR A 66 -8.34 26.73 4.24
CA THR A 66 -6.93 26.83 4.63
C THR A 66 -6.07 26.29 3.49
N VAL A 67 -5.04 27.05 3.12
CA VAL A 67 -4.20 26.78 1.94
C VAL A 67 -2.79 26.44 2.42
N THR A 68 -2.26 25.32 1.98
CA THR A 68 -0.91 24.87 2.38
C THR A 68 -0.01 24.57 1.19
N ASP A 69 1.27 24.74 1.43
CA ASP A 69 2.40 24.25 0.64
C ASP A 69 3.31 23.42 1.58
N PHE A 70 4.37 22.78 1.07
CA PHE A 70 5.28 21.96 1.88
C PHE A 70 5.88 22.68 3.11
N GLU A 71 6.02 23.99 3.05
CA GLU A 71 6.70 24.80 4.08
C GLU A 71 5.90 26.01 4.56
N GLY A 72 4.61 26.07 4.21
CA GLY A 72 3.77 27.24 4.47
C GLY A 72 2.30 26.91 4.59
N ARG A 73 1.59 27.72 5.39
CA ARG A 73 0.14 27.64 5.60
C ARG A 73 -0.40 29.07 5.69
N THR A 74 -1.58 29.30 5.13
CA THR A 74 -2.31 30.56 5.26
C THR A 74 -3.81 30.34 5.07
N ALA A 75 -4.66 31.18 5.66
CA ALA A 75 -6.09 31.16 5.39
C ALA A 75 -6.39 31.89 4.06
N LEU A 76 -7.39 31.42 3.32
CA LEU A 76 -7.88 32.09 2.11
C LEU A 76 -8.78 33.28 2.51
N THR A 77 -8.15 34.40 2.86
CA THR A 77 -8.82 35.67 3.16
C THR A 77 -8.86 36.57 1.93
N GLY A 78 -10.04 37.05 1.52
CA GLY A 78 -10.20 37.84 0.30
C GLY A 78 -10.15 37.01 -0.99
N ALA A 79 -10.07 37.66 -2.15
CA ALA A 79 -10.25 36.99 -3.45
C ALA A 79 -9.09 36.06 -3.87
N GLN A 80 -7.89 36.24 -3.32
CA GLN A 80 -6.70 35.47 -3.66
C GLN A 80 -5.70 35.47 -2.50
N VAL A 81 -5.00 34.34 -2.30
CA VAL A 81 -3.82 34.26 -1.42
C VAL A 81 -2.72 33.45 -2.11
N VAL A 82 -1.47 33.82 -1.88
CA VAL A 82 -0.28 33.01 -2.22
C VAL A 82 0.27 32.49 -0.91
N VAL A 83 0.56 31.19 -0.82
CA VAL A 83 1.11 30.60 0.41
C VAL A 83 2.51 31.19 0.68
N PRO A 84 2.75 31.77 1.87
CA PRO A 84 4.04 32.37 2.19
C PRO A 84 5.14 31.31 2.31
N LYS A 85 6.37 31.70 1.97
CA LYS A 85 7.59 30.87 2.13
C LYS A 85 8.36 31.27 3.40
N PRO A 86 9.06 30.33 4.05
CA PRO A 86 10.05 30.67 5.06
C PRO A 86 11.25 31.39 4.42
N ALA A 87 12.09 32.03 5.25
CA ALA A 87 13.25 32.81 4.78
C ALA A 87 14.32 31.97 4.04
N GLN A 88 14.39 30.66 4.33
CA GLN A 88 15.27 29.69 3.66
C GLN A 88 14.44 28.47 3.24
N PRO A 89 13.72 28.54 2.11
CA PRO A 89 12.85 27.45 1.67
C PRO A 89 13.68 26.30 1.09
N ARG A 90 13.33 25.06 1.45
CA ARG A 90 13.83 23.83 0.82
C ARG A 90 13.27 23.65 -0.60
N VAL A 91 12.08 24.20 -0.87
CA VAL A 91 11.45 24.20 -2.21
C VAL A 91 11.21 25.63 -2.72
N PRO A 92 12.28 26.38 -3.11
CA PRO A 92 12.18 27.78 -3.56
C PRO A 92 11.35 27.95 -4.85
N ALA A 93 11.37 26.95 -5.74
CA ALA A 93 10.63 26.98 -7.00
C ALA A 93 9.12 26.70 -6.83
N SER A 94 8.73 26.01 -5.75
CA SER A 94 7.32 25.68 -5.49
C SER A 94 6.51 26.96 -5.29
N ARG A 95 5.32 27.03 -5.89
CA ARG A 95 4.36 28.13 -5.65
C ARG A 95 2.96 27.56 -5.56
N VAL A 96 2.24 27.93 -4.49
CA VAL A 96 0.83 27.58 -4.29
C VAL A 96 0.02 28.87 -4.14
N THR A 97 -1.03 28.99 -4.95
CA THR A 97 -1.96 30.12 -4.97
C THR A 97 -3.37 29.56 -4.87
N ALA A 98 -4.21 30.15 -4.02
CA ALA A 98 -5.64 29.88 -4.02
C ALA A 98 -6.44 31.14 -4.33
N THR A 99 -7.61 30.98 -4.91
CA THR A 99 -8.54 32.06 -5.27
C THR A 99 -9.95 31.72 -4.79
N GLN A 100 -10.78 32.72 -4.52
CA GLN A 100 -12.21 32.51 -4.31
C GLN A 100 -13.03 33.64 -4.94
N ALA A 101 -14.08 33.25 -5.65
CA ALA A 101 -15.05 34.16 -6.27
C ALA A 101 -16.37 33.41 -6.50
N SER A 102 -17.51 34.06 -6.24
CA SER A 102 -18.85 33.56 -6.63
C SER A 102 -19.13 32.09 -6.28
N GLY A 103 -18.80 31.67 -5.05
CA GLY A 103 -19.00 30.29 -4.58
C GLY A 103 -18.05 29.24 -5.17
N THR A 104 -17.05 29.67 -5.94
CA THR A 104 -15.97 28.83 -6.47
C THR A 104 -14.67 29.10 -5.70
N VAL A 105 -13.92 28.04 -5.38
CA VAL A 105 -12.56 28.11 -4.84
C VAL A 105 -11.58 27.48 -5.84
N GLY A 106 -10.49 28.17 -6.16
CA GLY A 106 -9.43 27.70 -7.05
C GLY A 106 -8.16 27.34 -6.29
N LEU A 107 -7.42 26.34 -6.77
CA LEU A 107 -6.06 26.02 -6.35
C LEU A 107 -5.17 25.91 -7.60
N GLN A 108 -4.14 26.73 -7.65
CA GLN A 108 -3.08 26.68 -8.65
C GLN A 108 -1.77 26.35 -7.93
N PHE A 109 -1.08 25.31 -8.39
CA PHE A 109 0.17 24.85 -7.80
C PHE A 109 1.20 24.61 -8.89
N LYS A 110 2.45 24.97 -8.61
CA LYS A 110 3.59 24.78 -9.49
C LYS A 110 4.75 24.21 -8.69
N ASP A 111 5.41 23.20 -9.26
CA ASP A 111 6.62 22.54 -8.74
C ASP A 111 6.53 22.17 -7.24
N SER A 112 5.32 21.88 -6.75
CA SER A 112 5.04 21.69 -5.32
C SER A 112 5.05 20.21 -4.95
N TRP A 113 5.67 19.88 -3.81
CA TRP A 113 5.60 18.53 -3.23
C TRP A 113 4.22 18.22 -2.62
N ILE A 114 3.50 19.26 -2.19
CA ILE A 114 2.18 19.17 -1.56
C ILE A 114 1.52 20.55 -1.61
N ALA A 115 0.38 20.66 -2.29
CA ALA A 115 -0.44 21.87 -2.33
C ALA A 115 -1.86 21.50 -1.91
N GLN A 116 -2.45 22.17 -0.91
CA GLN A 116 -3.77 21.75 -0.40
C GLN A 116 -4.77 22.89 -0.28
N LEU A 117 -6.04 22.58 -0.53
CA LEU A 117 -7.21 23.29 0.01
C LEU A 117 -7.82 22.41 1.10
N ARG A 118 -7.88 22.90 2.32
CA ARG A 118 -8.32 22.17 3.52
C ARG A 118 -9.50 22.89 4.17
N LEU A 119 -10.41 22.13 4.77
CA LEU A 119 -11.41 22.65 5.71
C LEU A 119 -11.04 22.15 7.11
N GLU A 120 -10.34 22.98 7.89
CA GLU A 120 -9.80 22.58 9.20
C GLU A 120 -10.07 23.61 10.32
N ASP A 121 -10.59 24.79 9.99
CA ASP A 121 -10.86 25.88 10.94
C ASP A 121 -12.34 25.90 11.38
N GLY A 122 -12.96 24.72 11.57
CA GLY A 122 -14.37 24.54 11.94
C GLY A 122 -14.61 23.46 13.00
N PRO A 123 -15.84 23.31 13.54
CA PRO A 123 -16.16 22.26 14.50
C PRO A 123 -16.06 20.87 13.86
N PRO A 124 -15.50 19.85 14.54
CA PRO A 124 -15.43 18.49 14.01
C PRO A 124 -16.82 17.92 13.69
N LEU A 125 -16.93 17.21 12.57
CA LEU A 125 -18.20 16.61 12.12
C LEU A 125 -18.38 15.18 12.62
N ASP A 126 -19.60 14.80 13.00
CA ASP A 126 -19.98 13.40 13.15
C ASP A 126 -20.46 12.86 11.80
N LEU A 127 -19.60 12.09 11.12
CA LEU A 127 -19.91 11.52 9.81
C LEU A 127 -20.45 10.09 9.90
N ARG A 128 -20.57 9.49 11.09
CA ARG A 128 -21.12 8.14 11.28
C ARG A 128 -22.49 7.93 10.62
N PRO A 129 -23.45 8.88 10.64
CA PRO A 129 -24.74 8.73 9.96
C PRO A 129 -24.66 8.62 8.43
N TYR A 130 -23.53 8.99 7.82
CA TYR A 130 -23.36 9.09 6.38
C TYR A 130 -22.50 7.95 5.79
N LEU A 131 -21.78 7.16 6.61
CA LEU A 131 -20.76 6.23 6.09
C LEU A 131 -21.30 5.08 5.22
N ALA A 132 -22.56 4.68 5.41
CA ALA A 132 -23.15 3.52 4.74
C ALA A 132 -23.48 3.77 3.26
N GLU A 133 -24.23 4.85 3.00
CA GLU A 133 -24.78 5.19 1.67
C GLU A 133 -24.35 6.58 1.18
N GLY A 134 -23.71 7.38 2.03
CA GLY A 134 -23.41 8.77 1.76
C GLY A 134 -22.21 8.99 0.85
N THR A 135 -22.22 10.17 0.24
CA THR A 135 -21.22 10.62 -0.72
C THR A 135 -20.67 11.99 -0.32
N LEU A 136 -19.37 12.18 -0.58
CA LEU A 136 -18.73 13.48 -0.70
C LEU A 136 -18.86 13.91 -2.16
N GLU A 137 -19.59 14.98 -2.41
CA GLU A 137 -19.95 15.45 -3.74
C GLU A 137 -19.42 16.87 -3.99
N MET A 138 -18.95 17.11 -5.21
CA MET A 138 -18.46 18.41 -5.65
C MET A 138 -18.54 18.56 -7.17
N ASP A 139 -18.63 19.79 -7.64
CA ASP A 139 -18.29 20.14 -9.01
C ASP A 139 -16.80 20.53 -9.05
N ILE A 140 -16.03 19.91 -9.95
CA ILE A 140 -14.61 20.19 -10.17
C ILE A 140 -14.32 20.55 -11.64
N ASP A 141 -13.51 21.57 -11.84
CA ASP A 141 -12.96 21.99 -13.14
C ASP A 141 -11.44 21.81 -13.08
N VAL A 142 -10.92 20.77 -13.74
CA VAL A 142 -9.48 20.52 -13.87
C VAL A 142 -8.99 21.23 -15.12
N ARG A 143 -8.15 22.26 -14.95
CA ARG A 143 -7.68 23.12 -16.05
C ARG A 143 -6.31 22.67 -16.57
N GLU A 144 -5.41 22.33 -15.65
CA GLU A 144 -4.07 21.81 -15.95
C GLU A 144 -3.72 20.68 -14.98
N MET A 145 -3.16 19.58 -15.49
CA MET A 145 -2.80 18.38 -14.72
C MET A 145 -1.73 17.50 -15.41
N ALA A 146 -1.15 17.92 -16.54
CA ALA A 146 -0.23 17.11 -17.33
C ALA A 146 1.02 16.69 -16.53
N ASN A 147 1.56 17.62 -15.73
CA ASN A 147 2.66 17.40 -14.78
C ASN A 147 2.18 17.41 -13.32
N GLY A 148 0.87 17.25 -13.12
CA GLY A 148 0.21 17.31 -11.82
C GLY A 148 -0.19 15.94 -11.29
N GLY A 149 -0.49 15.90 -10.00
CA GLY A 149 -1.17 14.83 -9.27
C GLY A 149 -2.35 15.43 -8.51
N LEU A 150 -3.40 14.63 -8.28
CA LEU A 150 -4.58 15.07 -7.53
C LEU A 150 -5.13 13.92 -6.69
N LYS A 151 -5.45 14.20 -5.43
CA LYS A 151 -6.10 13.26 -4.50
C LYS A 151 -7.02 13.99 -3.52
N PHE A 152 -8.06 13.32 -3.06
CA PHE A 152 -8.94 13.81 -2.01
C PHE A 152 -8.52 13.21 -0.67
N LYS A 153 -8.66 13.96 0.43
CA LYS A 153 -8.39 13.44 1.77
C LYS A 153 -9.46 13.82 2.78
N MET A 154 -9.47 13.04 3.85
CA MET A 154 -10.20 13.30 5.08
C MET A 154 -9.32 12.92 6.28
N ASN A 155 -9.39 13.70 7.36
CA ASN A 155 -8.73 13.36 8.62
C ASN A 155 -9.80 13.06 9.68
N CYS A 156 -9.84 11.83 10.21
CA CYS A 156 -10.78 11.41 11.25
C CYS A 156 -10.23 11.63 12.68
N ALA A 157 -10.95 11.20 13.72
CA ALA A 157 -10.73 11.66 15.09
C ALA A 157 -9.38 11.24 15.71
N SER A 158 -8.88 10.05 15.35
CA SER A 158 -7.63 9.52 15.89
C SER A 158 -6.41 10.24 15.31
N GLU A 159 -5.39 10.47 16.14
CA GLU A 159 -4.05 10.76 15.65
C GLU A 159 -3.65 9.68 14.63
N HIS A 160 -3.01 10.09 13.53
CA HIS A 160 -2.67 9.24 12.37
C HIS A 160 -3.85 8.77 11.47
N CYS A 161 -5.07 9.23 11.71
CA CYS A 161 -6.19 8.98 10.79
C CYS A 161 -6.22 9.97 9.60
N GLU A 162 -5.23 9.93 8.70
CA GLU A 162 -5.34 10.57 7.36
C GLU A 162 -5.74 9.51 6.32
N ARG A 163 -6.77 9.78 5.52
CA ARG A 163 -7.35 8.84 4.55
C ARG A 163 -7.39 9.50 3.18
N LYS A 164 -6.78 8.86 2.18
CA LYS A 164 -6.51 9.41 0.84
C LYS A 164 -7.25 8.59 -0.22
N VAL A 165 -7.96 9.28 -1.13
CA VAL A 165 -8.50 8.69 -2.36
C VAL A 165 -7.77 9.31 -3.56
N PRO A 166 -6.86 8.57 -4.23
CA PRO A 166 -6.21 9.03 -5.45
C PRO A 166 -7.24 9.27 -6.56
N TRP A 167 -7.02 10.31 -7.37
CA TRP A 167 -7.89 10.64 -8.51
C TRP A 167 -7.10 11.19 -9.70
N LEU A 168 -5.81 10.84 -9.79
CA LEU A 168 -4.87 11.33 -10.80
C LEU A 168 -5.22 10.87 -12.24
N PRO A 169 -5.50 9.58 -12.52
CA PRO A 169 -5.88 9.14 -13.86
C PRO A 169 -7.12 9.88 -14.39
N GLU A 170 -8.14 10.02 -13.54
CA GLU A 170 -9.40 10.70 -13.84
C GLU A 170 -9.17 12.21 -14.04
N ALA A 171 -8.42 12.86 -13.15
CA ALA A 171 -8.09 14.28 -13.26
C ALA A 171 -7.41 14.60 -14.59
N ARG A 172 -6.45 13.78 -15.02
CA ARG A 172 -5.82 13.92 -16.35
C ARG A 172 -6.80 13.62 -17.49
N ALA A 173 -7.69 12.64 -17.33
CA ALA A 173 -8.70 12.32 -18.34
C ALA A 173 -9.75 13.43 -18.53
N VAL A 174 -9.99 14.29 -17.52
CA VAL A 174 -10.93 15.43 -17.61
C VAL A 174 -10.26 16.80 -17.75
N ALA A 175 -8.93 16.88 -17.68
CA ALA A 175 -8.19 18.14 -17.80
C ALA A 175 -8.55 18.91 -19.09
N GLY A 176 -8.84 20.21 -18.94
CA GLY A 176 -9.25 21.11 -20.03
C GLY A 176 -10.67 20.89 -20.56
N LYS A 177 -11.47 19.99 -19.96
CA LYS A 177 -12.83 19.64 -20.45
C LYS A 177 -13.97 20.34 -19.70
N GLY A 178 -13.64 21.32 -18.85
CA GLY A 178 -14.58 22.08 -18.03
C GLY A 178 -15.16 21.28 -16.85
N TRP A 179 -16.11 21.90 -16.15
CA TRP A 179 -16.77 21.35 -14.96
C TRP A 179 -17.26 19.90 -15.12
N ARG A 180 -17.00 19.09 -14.08
CA ARG A 180 -17.49 17.73 -13.91
C ARG A 180 -18.00 17.55 -12.48
N HIS A 181 -19.16 16.93 -12.34
CA HIS A 181 -19.67 16.49 -11.06
C HIS A 181 -18.94 15.20 -10.63
N VAL A 182 -18.39 15.20 -9.41
CA VAL A 182 -17.66 14.09 -8.80
C VAL A 182 -18.32 13.73 -7.47
N ALA A 183 -18.74 12.47 -7.35
CA ALA A 183 -19.33 11.88 -6.17
C ALA A 183 -18.48 10.69 -5.70
N LEU A 184 -17.84 10.85 -4.55
CA LEU A 184 -17.01 9.84 -3.89
C LEU A 184 -17.82 9.20 -2.77
N ALA A 185 -17.96 7.87 -2.73
CA ALA A 185 -18.62 7.22 -1.59
C ALA A 185 -17.80 7.45 -0.32
N LEU A 186 -18.43 7.83 0.81
CA LEU A 186 -17.70 8.11 2.04
C LEU A 186 -16.91 6.90 2.56
N ARG A 187 -17.40 5.68 2.30
CA ARG A 187 -16.69 4.42 2.58
C ARG A 187 -15.29 4.34 1.95
N CYS A 188 -14.96 5.12 0.91
CA CYS A 188 -13.61 5.16 0.34
C CYS A 188 -12.58 5.79 1.30
N PHE A 189 -13.03 6.57 2.28
CA PHE A 189 -12.21 7.14 3.34
C PHE A 189 -12.17 6.27 4.60
N VAL A 190 -13.03 5.24 4.73
CA VAL A 190 -13.19 4.46 5.97
C VAL A 190 -12.32 3.21 5.97
N ARG A 191 -11.54 3.03 7.04
CA ARG A 191 -10.88 1.76 7.38
C ARG A 191 -11.46 1.17 8.67
N GLU A 192 -11.23 -0.13 8.87
CA GLU A 192 -11.53 -0.82 10.12
C GLU A 192 -10.79 -0.14 11.30
N GLY A 193 -11.52 0.24 12.34
CA GLY A 193 -10.98 0.91 13.53
C GLY A 193 -10.97 2.44 13.46
N ASP A 194 -11.31 3.07 12.32
CA ASP A 194 -11.35 4.53 12.22
C ASP A 194 -12.55 5.14 12.99
N ASP A 195 -12.30 6.21 13.76
CA ASP A 195 -13.35 6.96 14.45
C ASP A 195 -13.80 8.20 13.65
N PHE A 196 -15.00 8.09 13.07
CA PHE A 196 -15.68 9.16 12.33
C PHE A 196 -16.70 9.96 13.16
N SER A 197 -16.72 9.79 14.50
CA SER A 197 -17.59 10.57 15.38
C SER A 197 -17.17 12.04 15.54
N ARG A 198 -15.89 12.34 15.29
CA ARG A 198 -15.29 13.67 15.42
C ARG A 198 -14.24 13.90 14.33
N VAL A 199 -14.67 14.18 13.11
CA VAL A 199 -13.81 14.40 11.93
C VAL A 199 -13.35 15.87 11.89
N PRO A 200 -12.10 16.21 12.27
CA PRO A 200 -11.61 17.60 12.29
C PRO A 200 -11.36 18.20 10.91
N VAL A 201 -10.99 17.38 9.92
CA VAL A 201 -10.75 17.84 8.54
C VAL A 201 -11.61 17.00 7.59
N PRO A 202 -12.90 17.34 7.43
CA PRO A 202 -13.84 16.55 6.63
C PRO A 202 -13.57 16.60 5.12
N PHE A 203 -12.73 17.54 4.66
CA PHE A 203 -12.32 17.59 3.27
C PHE A 203 -10.95 18.25 3.10
N THR A 204 -10.14 17.65 2.22
CA THR A 204 -8.95 18.26 1.65
C THR A 204 -8.84 17.86 0.18
N LEU A 205 -8.60 18.84 -0.69
CA LEU A 205 -8.06 18.63 -2.03
C LEU A 205 -6.54 18.76 -1.96
N GLU A 206 -5.79 17.74 -2.38
CA GLU A 206 -4.33 17.77 -2.45
C GLU A 206 -3.83 17.62 -3.90
N GLY A 207 -3.08 18.62 -4.35
CA GLY A 207 -2.29 18.61 -5.57
C GLY A 207 -0.81 18.35 -5.32
N THR A 208 -0.11 17.80 -6.32
CA THR A 208 1.36 17.63 -6.33
C THR A 208 1.91 17.89 -7.74
N GLY A 209 3.16 18.33 -7.85
CA GLY A 209 3.75 18.74 -9.13
C GLY A 209 3.23 20.10 -9.59
N THR A 210 2.69 20.18 -10.81
CA THR A 210 2.14 21.41 -11.41
C THR A 210 0.74 21.17 -11.96
N GLY A 211 -0.23 22.00 -11.57
CA GLY A 211 -1.62 21.91 -11.99
C GLY A 211 -2.49 23.08 -11.55
N GLU A 212 -3.70 23.15 -12.11
CA GLU A 212 -4.71 24.15 -11.76
C GLU A 212 -6.10 23.50 -11.75
N VAL A 213 -6.83 23.73 -10.67
CA VAL A 213 -8.15 23.14 -10.39
C VAL A 213 -9.07 24.16 -9.74
N ALA A 214 -10.38 24.06 -9.98
CA ALA A 214 -11.39 24.81 -9.25
C ALA A 214 -12.51 23.89 -8.75
N LEU A 215 -13.05 24.20 -7.57
CA LEU A 215 -14.14 23.49 -6.91
C LEU A 215 -15.31 24.44 -6.67
N ARG A 216 -16.53 23.90 -6.72
CA ARG A 216 -17.75 24.53 -6.21
C ARG A 216 -18.70 23.46 -5.67
N GLN A 217 -19.69 23.87 -4.88
CA GLN A 217 -20.72 22.96 -4.34
C GLN A 217 -20.13 21.72 -3.63
N VAL A 218 -19.07 21.89 -2.83
CA VAL A 218 -18.53 20.79 -2.03
C VAL A 218 -19.50 20.52 -0.88
N HIS A 219 -20.00 19.29 -0.77
CA HIS A 219 -20.96 18.90 0.26
C HIS A 219 -20.93 17.40 0.54
N ILE A 220 -21.53 16.99 1.66
CA ILE A 220 -21.77 15.59 2.03
C ILE A 220 -23.27 15.35 2.10
N VAL A 221 -23.75 14.28 1.45
CA VAL A 221 -25.16 13.84 1.52
C VAL A 221 -25.26 12.44 2.14
N ALA A 222 -26.38 12.15 2.78
CA ALA A 222 -26.60 10.89 3.50
C ALA A 222 -26.80 9.69 2.58
N ARG A 223 -27.36 9.93 1.39
CA ARG A 223 -27.44 8.99 0.27
C ARG A 223 -27.09 9.72 -1.02
N GLY A 224 -26.19 9.14 -1.80
CA GLY A 224 -25.88 9.65 -3.14
C GLY A 224 -25.28 8.57 -4.04
N GLN A 225 -25.29 8.82 -5.34
CA GLN A 225 -24.79 7.87 -6.33
C GLN A 225 -23.32 8.19 -6.68
N ALA A 226 -22.40 7.52 -6.00
CA ALA A 226 -20.98 7.65 -6.28
C ALA A 226 -20.66 7.32 -7.75
N ASN A 227 -19.87 8.19 -8.39
CA ASN A 227 -19.46 8.08 -9.79
C ASN A 227 -17.93 8.01 -9.97
N ALA A 228 -17.16 8.18 -8.89
CA ALA A 228 -15.70 8.09 -8.88
C ALA A 228 -15.21 6.70 -8.42
N ALA A 229 -14.01 6.32 -8.85
CA ALA A 229 -13.38 5.08 -8.45
C ALA A 229 -13.11 5.04 -6.92
N CYS A 230 -13.30 3.87 -6.34
CA CYS A 230 -13.18 3.63 -4.90
C CYS A 230 -12.35 2.35 -4.67
N PRO A 231 -11.00 2.44 -4.64
CA PRO A 231 -10.15 1.28 -4.39
C PRO A 231 -10.45 0.69 -3.01
N ASP A 232 -10.68 -0.62 -2.92
CA ASP A 232 -10.77 -1.30 -1.62
C ASP A 232 -9.38 -1.37 -0.99
N TYR A 233 -9.20 -0.63 0.11
CA TYR A 233 -7.92 -0.55 0.82
C TYR A 233 -7.43 -1.92 1.30
N ARG A 234 -8.32 -2.92 1.44
CA ARG A 234 -7.97 -4.28 1.85
C ARG A 234 -7.29 -5.10 0.77
N THR A 235 -7.55 -4.77 -0.50
CA THR A 235 -7.04 -5.52 -1.65
C THR A 235 -5.99 -4.76 -2.46
N GLN A 236 -5.89 -3.44 -2.30
CA GLN A 236 -4.95 -2.60 -3.06
C GLN A 236 -3.53 -3.17 -3.11
N SER A 237 -2.98 -3.60 -1.96
CA SER A 237 -1.62 -4.11 -1.80
C SER A 237 -1.35 -5.49 -2.42
N VAL A 238 -2.40 -6.21 -2.83
CA VAL A 238 -2.34 -7.51 -3.54
C VAL A 238 -2.83 -7.42 -4.99
N THR A 239 -3.28 -6.24 -5.44
CA THR A 239 -3.81 -6.01 -6.80
C THR A 239 -2.76 -5.32 -7.67
N PRO A 240 -2.20 -5.97 -8.71
CA PRO A 240 -1.08 -5.44 -9.49
C PRO A 240 -1.44 -4.11 -10.18
N MET A 241 -0.66 -3.06 -9.93
CA MET A 241 -0.85 -1.74 -10.54
C MET A 241 0.48 -0.98 -10.72
N PRO A 242 0.70 -0.22 -11.81
CA PRO A 242 1.84 0.70 -11.93
C PRO A 242 1.86 1.79 -10.84
N LEU A 243 3.01 2.42 -10.62
CA LEU A 243 3.11 3.54 -9.67
C LEU A 243 2.46 4.82 -10.23
N GLN A 244 1.25 5.12 -9.76
CA GLN A 244 0.45 6.28 -10.19
C GLN A 244 0.67 7.53 -9.31
N GLU A 245 1.91 7.99 -9.21
CA GLU A 245 2.26 9.25 -8.54
C GLU A 245 2.80 10.24 -9.57
N SER A 246 2.42 11.53 -9.49
CA SER A 246 2.75 12.53 -10.52
C SER A 246 4.25 12.69 -10.78
N TRP A 247 5.06 12.58 -9.72
CA TRP A 247 6.53 12.61 -9.75
C TRP A 247 7.16 11.30 -10.26
N ALA A 248 6.39 10.22 -10.41
CA ALA A 248 6.83 8.92 -10.92
C ALA A 248 6.54 8.72 -12.42
N MET A 249 5.43 9.29 -12.92
CA MET A 249 4.87 9.01 -14.26
C MET A 249 5.89 9.09 -15.42
N ASN A 250 6.86 10.00 -15.36
CA ASN A 250 7.78 10.27 -16.47
C ASN A 250 9.04 9.39 -16.47
N TRP A 251 9.32 8.63 -15.40
CA TRP A 251 10.52 7.77 -15.31
C TRP A 251 10.23 6.31 -14.94
N TRP A 252 9.12 6.00 -14.27
CA TRP A 252 8.86 4.65 -13.75
C TRP A 252 8.76 3.60 -14.86
N MET A 253 7.93 3.86 -15.89
CA MET A 253 7.82 2.99 -17.07
C MET A 253 9.12 2.92 -17.89
N PRO A 254 9.81 4.04 -18.21
CA PRO A 254 11.15 3.98 -18.80
C PRO A 254 12.18 3.17 -18.01
N ARG A 255 12.12 3.21 -16.67
CA ARG A 255 12.99 2.38 -15.80
C ARG A 255 12.64 0.89 -15.91
N HIS A 256 11.36 0.54 -15.99
CA HIS A 256 10.90 -0.85 -16.29
C HIS A 256 11.52 -1.36 -17.60
N GLU A 257 11.39 -0.62 -18.70
CA GLU A 257 12.01 -1.01 -19.98
C GLU A 257 13.54 -1.08 -19.94
N LYS A 258 14.20 -0.19 -19.17
CA LYS A 258 15.63 -0.25 -18.92
C LYS A 258 16.02 -1.56 -18.20
N LYS A 259 15.27 -1.99 -17.18
CA LYS A 259 15.53 -3.24 -16.46
C LYS A 259 15.25 -4.49 -17.28
N LEU A 260 14.15 -4.53 -18.05
CA LEU A 260 13.93 -5.59 -19.04
C LEU A 260 15.09 -5.68 -20.06
N THR A 261 15.66 -4.54 -20.45
CA THR A 261 16.82 -4.48 -21.36
C THR A 261 18.11 -4.96 -20.71
N GLU A 262 18.37 -4.61 -19.46
CA GLU A 262 19.49 -5.12 -18.65
C GLU A 262 19.45 -6.65 -18.53
N ILE A 263 18.28 -7.21 -18.18
CA ILE A 263 18.04 -8.65 -18.07
C ILE A 263 18.31 -9.35 -19.41
N ARG A 264 17.77 -8.80 -20.52
CA ARG A 264 18.04 -9.30 -21.89
C ARG A 264 19.54 -9.26 -22.23
N ALA A 265 20.26 -8.23 -21.81
CA ALA A 265 21.70 -8.09 -22.06
C ALA A 265 22.56 -9.08 -21.25
N HIS A 266 22.18 -9.43 -20.02
CA HIS A 266 22.82 -10.51 -19.26
C HIS A 266 22.68 -11.85 -20.00
N ARG A 267 21.46 -12.21 -20.41
CA ARG A 267 21.18 -13.42 -21.19
C ARG A 267 21.93 -13.45 -22.53
N ALA A 268 21.93 -12.36 -23.28
CA ALA A 268 22.63 -12.27 -24.56
C ALA A 268 24.16 -12.42 -24.44
N ALA A 269 24.74 -11.99 -23.31
CA ALA A 269 26.14 -12.16 -22.99
C ALA A 269 26.49 -13.54 -22.38
N GLY A 270 25.53 -14.47 -22.28
CA GLY A 270 25.73 -15.77 -21.62
C GLY A 270 25.97 -15.69 -20.10
N ARG A 271 25.66 -14.55 -19.46
CA ARG A 271 25.86 -14.33 -18.03
C ARG A 271 24.65 -14.81 -17.24
N GLU A 272 24.81 -15.93 -16.52
CA GLU A 272 23.84 -16.42 -15.55
C GLU A 272 23.70 -15.42 -14.39
N VAL A 273 22.54 -14.77 -14.28
CA VAL A 273 22.17 -13.92 -13.14
C VAL A 273 21.82 -14.84 -11.97
N LYS A 274 22.70 -14.91 -10.95
CA LYS A 274 22.49 -15.81 -9.79
C LYS A 274 21.77 -15.13 -8.63
N LEU A 275 21.86 -13.81 -8.53
CA LEU A 275 21.37 -13.02 -7.40
C LEU A 275 20.53 -11.85 -7.91
N VAL A 276 19.33 -11.68 -7.38
CA VAL A 276 18.44 -10.57 -7.74
C VAL A 276 17.91 -9.89 -6.48
N PHE A 277 17.97 -8.57 -6.41
CA PHE A 277 17.34 -7.80 -5.33
C PHE A 277 16.05 -7.17 -5.86
N ILE A 278 14.94 -7.26 -5.12
CA ILE A 278 13.63 -6.75 -5.50
C ILE A 278 13.09 -5.87 -4.37
N GLY A 279 12.67 -4.65 -4.70
CA GLY A 279 12.13 -3.73 -3.69
C GLY A 279 11.87 -2.32 -4.21
N ASP A 280 12.07 -1.34 -3.32
CA ASP A 280 11.75 0.07 -3.49
C ASP A 280 12.99 0.96 -3.73
N SER A 281 12.96 2.24 -3.32
CA SER A 281 14.07 3.19 -3.39
C SER A 281 15.34 2.71 -2.68
N ILE A 282 15.20 1.93 -1.60
CA ILE A 282 16.35 1.38 -0.88
C ILE A 282 16.98 0.23 -1.69
N THR A 283 16.20 -0.48 -2.50
CA THR A 283 16.78 -1.43 -3.47
C THR A 283 17.34 -0.72 -4.71
N GLU A 284 16.75 0.39 -5.16
CA GLU A 284 17.29 1.20 -6.26
C GLU A 284 18.63 1.85 -5.88
N GLY A 285 18.80 2.23 -4.61
CA GLY A 285 20.01 2.88 -4.14
C GLY A 285 21.27 2.01 -4.18
N TRP A 286 21.17 0.68 -4.35
CA TRP A 286 22.33 -0.17 -4.68
C TRP A 286 23.02 0.22 -6.01
N GLU A 287 22.29 0.84 -6.94
CA GLU A 287 22.87 1.39 -8.18
C GLU A 287 23.50 2.77 -7.98
N ASN A 288 23.24 3.42 -6.84
CA ASN A 288 23.58 4.81 -6.54
C ASN A 288 24.50 4.88 -5.31
N ALA A 289 24.00 5.32 -4.15
CA ALA A 289 24.80 5.45 -2.93
C ALA A 289 25.42 4.12 -2.45
N GLY A 290 24.80 2.98 -2.76
CA GLY A 290 25.30 1.65 -2.45
C GLY A 290 26.22 1.03 -3.50
N GLN A 291 26.55 1.74 -4.60
CA GLN A 291 27.28 1.16 -5.74
C GLN A 291 28.63 0.55 -5.36
N ALA A 292 29.38 1.16 -4.43
CA ALA A 292 30.67 0.63 -3.98
C ALA A 292 30.50 -0.73 -3.27
N ALA A 293 29.58 -0.83 -2.32
CA ALA A 293 29.26 -2.06 -1.61
C ALA A 293 28.69 -3.13 -2.59
N TRP A 294 27.86 -2.73 -3.56
CA TRP A 294 27.36 -3.63 -4.60
C TRP A 294 28.48 -4.28 -5.41
N GLN A 295 29.50 -3.51 -5.81
CA GLN A 295 30.65 -4.04 -6.53
C GLN A 295 31.51 -4.98 -5.67
N ALA A 296 31.71 -4.64 -4.39
CA ALA A 296 32.50 -5.46 -3.46
C ALA A 296 31.83 -6.82 -3.14
N HIS A 297 30.53 -6.80 -2.83
CA HIS A 297 29.83 -7.95 -2.26
C HIS A 297 29.01 -8.77 -3.28
N PHE A 298 28.37 -8.13 -4.27
CA PHE A 298 27.31 -8.79 -5.06
C PHE A 298 27.58 -8.90 -6.56
N ALA A 299 28.37 -8.00 -7.16
CA ALA A 299 28.60 -7.99 -8.60
C ALA A 299 29.21 -9.31 -9.15
N ARG A 300 30.00 -10.03 -8.33
CA ARG A 300 30.57 -11.35 -8.66
C ARG A 300 29.53 -12.44 -9.02
N HIS A 301 28.28 -12.25 -8.62
CA HIS A 301 27.15 -13.17 -8.88
C HIS A 301 26.33 -12.80 -10.12
N ASN A 302 26.85 -11.90 -10.97
CA ASN A 302 26.10 -11.21 -12.04
C ASN A 302 24.79 -10.60 -11.49
N ALA A 303 24.85 -10.03 -10.29
CA ALA A 303 23.65 -9.61 -9.58
C ALA A 303 22.90 -8.48 -10.30
N VAL A 304 21.56 -8.45 -10.15
CA VAL A 304 20.69 -7.39 -10.71
C VAL A 304 19.84 -6.77 -9.59
N ALA A 305 19.76 -5.44 -9.56
CA ALA A 305 18.91 -4.69 -8.64
C ALA A 305 17.63 -4.20 -9.35
N LEU A 306 16.47 -4.70 -8.91
CA LEU A 306 15.12 -4.40 -9.42
C LEU A 306 14.33 -3.55 -8.40
N GLY A 307 14.98 -2.50 -7.91
CA GLY A 307 14.40 -1.50 -7.01
C GLY A 307 13.82 -0.29 -7.75
N TYR A 308 12.76 0.31 -7.23
CA TYR A 308 12.06 1.45 -7.84
C TYR A 308 11.65 2.48 -6.79
N GLY A 309 11.97 3.75 -7.01
CA GLY A 309 11.64 4.86 -6.12
C GLY A 309 10.17 4.92 -5.72
N GLY A 310 9.88 4.71 -4.43
CA GLY A 310 8.54 4.78 -3.85
C GLY A 310 7.60 3.61 -4.15
N ASP A 311 8.10 2.51 -4.73
CA ASP A 311 7.29 1.32 -4.97
C ASP A 311 6.64 0.78 -3.69
N ARG A 312 5.39 0.35 -3.85
CA ARG A 312 4.59 -0.40 -2.87
C ARG A 312 4.44 -1.85 -3.35
N THR A 313 3.92 -2.74 -2.50
CA THR A 313 3.79 -4.18 -2.84
C THR A 313 3.03 -4.44 -4.14
N GLU A 314 2.01 -3.63 -4.44
CA GLU A 314 1.26 -3.73 -5.70
C GLU A 314 2.05 -3.35 -6.96
N ASN A 315 3.04 -2.45 -6.81
CA ASN A 315 3.87 -1.97 -7.91
C ASN A 315 4.94 -3.00 -8.26
N VAL A 316 5.57 -3.59 -7.25
CA VAL A 316 6.42 -4.78 -7.42
C VAL A 316 5.64 -5.90 -8.10
N LEU A 317 4.42 -6.20 -7.63
CA LEU A 317 3.62 -7.30 -8.17
C LEU A 317 3.31 -7.11 -9.66
N TRP A 318 3.00 -5.88 -10.07
CA TRP A 318 2.85 -5.54 -11.48
C TRP A 318 4.14 -5.75 -12.26
N ARG A 319 5.29 -5.28 -11.77
CA ARG A 319 6.59 -5.44 -12.45
C ARG A 319 6.97 -6.89 -12.67
N LEU A 320 6.81 -7.75 -11.65
CA LEU A 320 7.04 -9.19 -11.76
C LEU A 320 6.12 -9.82 -12.82
N GLN A 321 4.86 -9.35 -12.89
CA GLN A 321 3.89 -9.84 -13.87
C GLN A 321 4.13 -9.33 -15.31
N ASN A 322 4.91 -8.27 -15.47
CA ASN A 322 5.27 -7.68 -16.76
C ASN A 322 6.74 -7.97 -17.16
N GLY A 323 7.32 -9.04 -16.61
CA GLY A 323 8.50 -9.70 -17.20
C GLY A 323 9.84 -9.50 -16.47
N GLU A 324 9.86 -8.83 -15.31
CA GLU A 324 11.12 -8.58 -14.58
C GLU A 324 11.81 -9.83 -14.00
N LEU A 325 11.15 -10.99 -14.00
CA LEU A 325 11.76 -12.30 -13.69
C LEU A 325 11.81 -13.25 -14.90
N ASP A 326 11.47 -12.78 -16.10
CA ASP A 326 11.37 -13.63 -17.28
C ASP A 326 12.74 -13.76 -17.96
N GLY A 327 13.07 -14.97 -18.43
CA GLY A 327 14.35 -15.23 -19.13
C GLY A 327 15.60 -15.29 -18.24
N MET A 328 15.42 -15.33 -16.92
CA MET A 328 16.46 -15.57 -15.91
C MET A 328 16.07 -16.74 -15.00
N THR A 329 17.04 -17.29 -14.26
CA THR A 329 16.82 -18.35 -13.25
C THR A 329 17.73 -18.10 -12.03
N PRO A 330 17.48 -17.02 -11.25
CA PRO A 330 18.32 -16.68 -10.10
C PRO A 330 18.32 -17.78 -9.05
N GLN A 331 19.46 -18.03 -8.44
CA GLN A 331 19.61 -18.98 -7.34
C GLN A 331 19.09 -18.36 -6.03
N VAL A 332 19.29 -17.06 -5.85
CA VAL A 332 18.78 -16.28 -4.71
C VAL A 332 18.05 -15.01 -5.17
N ILE A 333 16.87 -14.75 -4.61
CA ILE A 333 16.18 -13.46 -4.65
C ILE A 333 16.18 -12.86 -3.24
N VAL A 334 16.63 -11.61 -3.11
CA VAL A 334 16.48 -10.80 -1.90
C VAL A 334 15.25 -9.92 -2.08
N LEU A 335 14.25 -10.05 -1.20
CA LEU A 335 13.02 -9.26 -1.22
C LEU A 335 12.97 -8.33 0.00
N MET A 336 12.83 -7.03 -0.24
CA MET A 336 12.52 -6.05 0.81
C MET A 336 11.57 -4.99 0.25
N ILE A 337 10.37 -4.89 0.81
CA ILE A 337 9.34 -3.97 0.32
C ILE A 337 8.33 -3.66 1.43
N GLY A 338 7.72 -2.48 1.38
CA GLY A 338 6.55 -2.13 2.21
C GLY A 338 6.68 -0.81 2.97
N THR A 339 7.88 -0.21 3.06
CA THR A 339 8.06 1.09 3.75
C THR A 339 7.26 2.22 3.09
N ASN A 340 6.89 2.10 1.81
CA ASN A 340 6.05 3.07 1.11
C ASN A 340 4.54 2.80 1.29
N ASN A 341 4.11 1.55 1.56
CA ASN A 341 2.75 1.26 2.01
C ASN A 341 2.51 1.96 3.36
N THR A 342 3.48 1.85 4.27
CA THR A 342 3.55 2.62 5.51
C THR A 342 3.60 4.13 5.26
N GLY A 343 4.58 4.61 4.47
CA GLY A 343 4.89 6.02 4.34
C GLY A 343 3.85 6.86 3.61
N ASP A 344 3.21 6.32 2.57
CA ASP A 344 2.14 7.03 1.86
C ASP A 344 0.77 6.75 2.49
N ARG A 345 0.40 5.48 2.68
CA ARG A 345 -0.99 5.14 3.06
C ARG A 345 -1.20 5.01 4.58
N GLN A 346 -0.15 4.98 5.41
CA GLN A 346 -0.22 4.55 6.81
C GLN A 346 -1.06 3.27 6.91
N GLU A 347 -0.66 2.31 6.06
CA GLU A 347 -1.44 1.13 5.75
C GLU A 347 -1.52 0.16 6.92
N ASP A 348 -2.64 -0.57 7.03
CA ASP A 348 -2.78 -1.65 8.00
C ASP A 348 -1.66 -2.68 7.81
N PRO A 349 -0.85 -2.99 8.84
CA PRO A 349 0.21 -3.97 8.74
C PRO A 349 -0.21 -5.32 8.14
N ARG A 350 -1.47 -5.72 8.37
CA ARG A 350 -2.06 -6.97 7.84
C ARG A 350 -2.20 -6.93 6.32
N THR A 351 -2.54 -5.79 5.72
CA THR A 351 -2.71 -5.64 4.26
C THR A 351 -1.35 -5.52 3.57
N THR A 352 -0.38 -4.80 4.14
CA THR A 352 1.00 -4.76 3.64
C THR A 352 1.63 -6.17 3.69
N ALA A 353 1.46 -6.90 4.80
CA ALA A 353 1.92 -8.27 4.92
C ALA A 353 1.22 -9.23 3.93
N ALA A 354 -0.07 -9.02 3.64
CA ALA A 354 -0.74 -9.78 2.58
C ALA A 354 -0.15 -9.50 1.18
N GLY A 355 0.23 -8.24 0.89
CA GLY A 355 0.99 -7.86 -0.30
C GLY A 355 2.32 -8.60 -0.42
N ILE A 356 3.12 -8.60 0.65
CA ILE A 356 4.40 -9.32 0.71
C ILE A 356 4.19 -10.83 0.51
N ARG A 357 3.17 -11.43 1.13
CA ARG A 357 2.79 -12.83 0.93
C ARG A 357 2.45 -13.14 -0.54
N ARG A 358 1.69 -12.25 -1.20
CA ARG A 358 1.32 -12.38 -2.62
C ARG A 358 2.53 -12.28 -3.54
N LEU A 359 3.53 -11.46 -3.19
CA LEU A 359 4.82 -11.38 -3.88
C LEU A 359 5.64 -12.66 -3.72
N LEU A 360 5.75 -13.22 -2.50
CA LEU A 360 6.39 -14.53 -2.29
C LEU A 360 5.76 -15.61 -3.16
N THR A 361 4.42 -15.65 -3.24
CA THR A 361 3.69 -16.58 -4.12
C THR A 361 3.97 -16.34 -5.61
N GLU A 362 4.06 -15.09 -6.06
CA GLU A 362 4.41 -14.76 -7.46
C GLU A 362 5.83 -15.24 -7.79
N ILE A 363 6.79 -14.93 -6.91
CA ILE A 363 8.20 -15.32 -7.05
C ILE A 363 8.32 -16.84 -7.09
N GLN A 364 7.73 -17.56 -6.13
CA GLN A 364 7.78 -19.03 -6.09
C GLN A 364 7.11 -19.69 -7.31
N THR A 365 6.06 -19.08 -7.86
CA THR A 365 5.39 -19.57 -9.07
C THR A 365 6.27 -19.40 -10.32
N ARG A 366 6.89 -18.23 -10.49
CA ARG A 366 7.76 -17.93 -11.64
C ARG A 366 9.13 -18.60 -11.55
N GLN A 367 9.65 -18.72 -10.34
CA GLN A 367 11.02 -19.11 -10.04
C GLN A 367 11.04 -20.26 -9.01
N PRO A 368 10.50 -21.44 -9.35
CA PRO A 368 10.33 -22.57 -8.42
C PRO A 368 11.65 -23.21 -7.97
N ALA A 369 12.81 -22.81 -8.49
CA ALA A 369 14.14 -23.23 -8.04
C ALA A 369 14.82 -22.26 -7.05
N THR A 370 14.43 -20.98 -7.03
CA THR A 370 15.09 -19.90 -6.28
C THR A 370 14.86 -19.91 -4.76
N GLN A 371 15.92 -19.70 -3.99
CA GLN A 371 15.84 -19.34 -2.58
C GLN A 371 15.44 -17.87 -2.42
N VAL A 372 14.54 -17.55 -1.51
CA VAL A 372 14.14 -16.17 -1.21
C VAL A 372 14.65 -15.77 0.16
N LEU A 373 15.49 -14.73 0.21
CA LEU A 373 15.86 -14.02 1.43
C LEU A 373 14.90 -12.84 1.61
N LEU A 374 13.89 -13.02 2.46
CA LEU A 374 12.98 -11.96 2.86
C LEU A 374 13.63 -11.13 3.98
N LEU A 375 13.91 -9.86 3.69
CA LEU A 375 14.41 -8.95 4.71
C LEU A 375 13.25 -8.30 5.48
N ALA A 376 13.50 -8.03 6.76
CA ALA A 376 12.68 -7.09 7.51
C ALA A 376 12.69 -5.72 6.81
N ILE A 377 11.54 -5.03 6.81
CA ILE A 377 11.46 -3.62 6.45
C ILE A 377 12.30 -2.83 7.46
N TYR A 378 13.22 -2.03 6.95
CA TYR A 378 14.14 -1.26 7.77
C TYR A 378 13.43 -0.20 8.62
N PRO A 379 14.04 0.21 9.75
CA PRO A 379 13.55 1.31 10.56
C PRO A 379 13.50 2.60 9.73
N ARG A 380 12.58 3.48 10.10
CA ARG A 380 12.45 4.85 9.59
C ARG A 380 12.17 5.81 10.74
N GLU A 381 12.23 7.12 10.45
CA GLU A 381 12.12 8.21 11.43
C GLU A 381 13.32 8.20 12.42
N GLN A 382 13.75 9.35 12.93
CA GLN A 382 14.98 9.38 13.75
C GLN A 382 14.83 8.55 15.05
N GLN A 383 13.70 8.70 15.73
CA GLN A 383 13.46 8.18 17.07
C GLN A 383 12.80 6.80 17.06
N ALA A 384 13.09 5.99 18.09
CA ALA A 384 12.57 4.62 18.20
C ALA A 384 11.04 4.53 18.31
N GLY A 385 10.38 5.53 18.89
CA GLY A 385 8.92 5.59 19.05
C GLY A 385 8.16 6.18 17.85
N GLY A 386 8.77 6.26 16.67
CA GLY A 386 8.11 6.81 15.47
C GLY A 386 6.88 5.98 15.04
N PRO A 387 5.73 6.61 14.72
CA PRO A 387 4.51 5.89 14.35
C PRO A 387 4.66 5.09 13.05
N LEU A 388 5.43 5.57 12.08
CA LEU A 388 5.69 4.85 10.84
C LEU A 388 6.67 3.70 11.08
N ARG A 389 7.62 3.85 11.99
CA ARG A 389 8.45 2.74 12.46
C ARG A 389 7.61 1.65 13.13
N ALA A 390 6.68 2.01 14.00
CA ALA A 390 5.80 1.06 14.67
C ALA A 390 4.91 0.26 13.68
N ILE A 391 4.51 0.85 12.55
CA ILE A 391 3.83 0.14 11.45
C ILE A 391 4.82 -0.84 10.78
N ASN A 392 6.04 -0.41 10.43
CA ASN A 392 7.06 -1.29 9.84
C ASN A 392 7.36 -2.49 10.75
N ASP A 393 7.49 -2.29 12.07
CA ASP A 393 7.76 -3.36 13.03
C ASP A 393 6.59 -4.34 13.19
N GLN A 394 5.33 -3.86 13.10
CA GLN A 394 4.15 -4.73 13.04
C GLN A 394 4.11 -5.55 11.75
N VAL A 395 4.46 -4.97 10.59
CA VAL A 395 4.61 -5.73 9.34
C VAL A 395 5.71 -6.78 9.49
N ASN A 396 6.86 -6.42 10.07
CA ASN A 396 7.98 -7.33 10.32
C ASN A 396 7.56 -8.55 11.17
N ALA A 397 6.77 -8.32 12.23
CA ALA A 397 6.23 -9.40 13.05
C ALA A 397 5.26 -10.32 12.28
N LEU A 398 4.52 -9.80 11.30
CA LEU A 398 3.58 -10.56 10.47
C LEU A 398 4.25 -11.31 9.30
N ILE A 399 5.38 -10.82 8.79
CA ILE A 399 6.11 -11.45 7.67
C ILE A 399 7.19 -12.43 8.12
N ALA A 400 7.75 -12.30 9.32
CA ALA A 400 8.76 -13.23 9.84
C ALA A 400 8.29 -14.71 9.83
N PRO A 401 7.04 -15.05 10.20
CA PRO A 401 6.52 -16.41 10.13
C PRO A 401 6.23 -16.92 8.70
N MET A 402 6.45 -16.12 7.65
CA MET A 402 6.33 -16.55 6.25
C MET A 402 7.57 -17.33 5.77
N ALA A 403 8.65 -17.33 6.55
CA ALA A 403 9.81 -18.18 6.29
C ALA A 403 9.48 -19.65 6.57
N ASP A 404 9.68 -20.51 5.57
CA ASP A 404 9.49 -21.97 5.68
C ASP A 404 10.81 -22.71 5.98
N GLY A 405 11.94 -22.01 6.01
CA GLY A 405 13.29 -22.57 6.21
C GLY A 405 13.81 -23.45 5.07
N ARG A 406 13.01 -23.60 4.00
CA ARG A 406 13.30 -24.46 2.85
C ARG A 406 13.58 -23.63 1.61
N ARG A 407 12.71 -22.65 1.33
CA ARG A 407 12.66 -21.78 0.15
C ARG A 407 12.51 -20.31 0.49
N VAL A 408 11.90 -19.97 1.61
CA VAL A 408 11.81 -18.60 2.14
C VAL A 408 12.52 -18.55 3.48
N HIS A 409 13.46 -17.62 3.60
CA HIS A 409 14.29 -17.41 4.78
C HIS A 409 14.09 -15.95 5.20
N PHE A 410 13.78 -15.70 6.47
CA PHE A 410 13.59 -14.35 6.99
C PHE A 410 14.84 -13.88 7.73
N LEU A 411 15.24 -12.62 7.49
CA LEU A 411 16.38 -12.00 8.15
C LEU A 411 16.04 -10.56 8.58
N ASN A 412 16.15 -10.29 9.88
CA ASN A 412 16.02 -8.95 10.44
C ASN A 412 17.39 -8.42 10.86
N ILE A 413 17.91 -7.45 10.10
CA ILE A 413 19.18 -6.76 10.41
C ILE A 413 18.98 -5.39 11.08
N ASN A 414 17.75 -4.98 11.43
CA ASN A 414 17.45 -3.59 11.83
C ASN A 414 18.35 -3.07 12.97
N ARG A 415 18.76 -3.95 13.90
CA ARG A 415 19.72 -3.63 14.98
C ARG A 415 21.11 -3.16 14.50
N HIS A 416 21.54 -3.53 13.29
CA HIS A 416 22.82 -3.11 12.71
C HIS A 416 22.75 -1.70 12.08
N LEU A 417 21.54 -1.18 11.88
CA LEU A 417 21.27 0.13 11.31
C LEU A 417 20.98 1.21 12.38
N MET A 418 20.69 0.79 13.61
CA MET A 418 20.34 1.66 14.73
C MET A 418 21.52 1.87 15.70
N GLN A 419 21.44 2.94 16.48
CA GLN A 419 22.29 3.19 17.64
C GLN A 419 21.81 2.36 18.84
N ALA A 420 22.60 2.34 19.93
CA ALA A 420 22.29 1.56 21.13
C ALA A 420 21.01 2.02 21.87
N ASP A 421 20.60 3.27 21.69
CA ASP A 421 19.34 3.83 22.17
C ASP A 421 18.14 3.57 21.23
N GLY A 422 18.36 2.85 20.13
CA GLY A 422 17.37 2.60 19.09
C GLY A 422 17.15 3.74 18.10
N SER A 423 17.83 4.89 18.24
CA SER A 423 17.76 5.97 17.26
C SER A 423 18.49 5.62 15.95
N LEU A 424 18.19 6.33 14.88
CA LEU A 424 19.00 6.34 13.66
C LEU A 424 20.08 7.44 13.74
N SER A 425 21.24 7.20 13.13
CA SER A 425 22.25 8.24 12.86
C SER A 425 22.16 8.68 11.39
N ALA A 426 22.39 9.97 11.15
CA ALA A 426 22.48 10.54 9.81
C ALA A 426 23.64 9.93 8.98
N ASP A 427 24.67 9.40 9.67
CA ASP A 427 25.77 8.66 9.02
C ASP A 427 25.30 7.36 8.35
N VAL A 428 24.17 6.79 8.82
CA VAL A 428 23.60 5.53 8.32
C VAL A 428 22.39 5.81 7.44
N MET A 429 21.50 6.71 7.87
CA MET A 429 20.31 7.16 7.13
C MET A 429 20.15 8.68 7.25
N PRO A 430 20.69 9.49 6.33
CA PRO A 430 20.76 10.96 6.45
C PRO A 430 19.40 11.67 6.47
N ASP A 431 18.37 11.05 5.91
CA ASP A 431 16.97 11.52 5.93
C ASP A 431 16.05 10.64 6.80
N TRP A 432 16.65 9.74 7.60
CA TRP A 432 15.96 8.77 8.45
C TRP A 432 15.07 7.77 7.67
N LEU A 433 15.39 7.50 6.40
CA LEU A 433 14.71 6.50 5.56
C LEU A 433 15.65 5.78 4.58
N HIS A 434 16.41 6.52 3.79
CA HIS A 434 17.32 5.99 2.79
C HIS A 434 18.72 5.81 3.37
N LEU A 435 19.42 4.75 2.95
CA LEU A 435 20.77 4.45 3.42
C LEU A 435 21.80 5.40 2.79
N SER A 436 22.77 5.83 3.60
CA SER A 436 24.04 6.40 3.13
C SER A 436 24.92 5.29 2.49
N PRO A 437 26.05 5.63 1.85
CA PRO A 437 27.04 4.63 1.43
C PRO A 437 27.53 3.73 2.58
N ALA A 438 27.72 4.30 3.78
CA ALA A 438 28.07 3.53 4.99
C ALA A 438 26.89 2.69 5.51
N GLY A 439 25.64 3.13 5.28
CA GLY A 439 24.45 2.33 5.52
C GLY A 439 24.38 1.10 4.60
N TYR A 440 24.63 1.27 3.30
CA TYR A 440 24.67 0.15 2.34
C TYR A 440 25.78 -0.85 2.67
N GLU A 441 26.96 -0.38 3.07
CA GLU A 441 28.06 -1.25 3.52
C GLU A 441 27.65 -2.11 4.73
N ARG A 442 27.04 -1.50 5.76
CA ARG A 442 26.52 -2.24 6.93
C ARG A 442 25.45 -3.27 6.56
N VAL A 443 24.56 -2.93 5.61
CA VAL A 443 23.58 -3.89 5.08
C VAL A 443 24.30 -5.04 4.38
N ALA A 444 25.24 -4.74 3.48
CA ALA A 444 25.95 -5.76 2.68
C ALA A 444 26.66 -6.77 3.58
N GLN A 445 27.46 -6.29 4.54
CA GLN A 445 28.14 -7.12 5.54
C GLN A 445 27.19 -8.00 6.37
N ALA A 446 25.97 -7.51 6.66
CA ALA A 446 24.99 -8.24 7.46
C ALA A 446 24.20 -9.30 6.67
N ILE A 447 24.02 -9.13 5.35
CA ILE A 447 23.24 -10.06 4.50
C ILE A 447 24.10 -11.00 3.65
N GLU A 448 25.31 -10.61 3.27
CA GLU A 448 26.20 -11.40 2.40
C GLU A 448 26.45 -12.83 2.91
N PRO A 449 26.76 -13.09 4.20
CA PRO A 449 26.99 -14.45 4.69
C PRO A 449 25.76 -15.37 4.52
N VAL A 450 24.56 -14.81 4.62
CA VAL A 450 23.30 -15.55 4.42
C VAL A 450 23.05 -15.78 2.92
N ILE A 451 23.34 -14.79 2.08
CA ILE A 451 23.25 -14.93 0.62
C ILE A 451 24.20 -16.02 0.11
N GLU A 452 25.47 -16.03 0.55
CA GLU A 452 26.43 -17.08 0.18
C GLU A 452 25.97 -18.48 0.64
N GLN A 453 25.41 -18.59 1.86
CA GLN A 453 24.83 -19.85 2.33
C GLN A 453 23.67 -20.33 1.46
N LEU A 454 22.86 -19.41 0.91
CA LEU A 454 21.72 -19.74 0.04
C LEU A 454 22.14 -20.04 -1.41
N LEU A 455 23.20 -19.40 -1.91
CA LEU A 455 23.81 -19.70 -3.21
C LEU A 455 24.49 -21.07 -3.27
N ALA A 456 24.87 -21.63 -2.11
CA ALA A 456 25.53 -22.93 -1.99
C ALA A 456 24.56 -24.13 -1.81
N ARG A 457 23.25 -23.96 -2.05
CA ARG A 457 22.21 -24.98 -1.79
C ARG A 457 21.72 -25.74 -3.03
#